data_AF-A0A2E7CHU2-F1
#
_entry.id   AF-A0A2E7CHU2-F1
#
_cell.length_a   1.000
_cell.length_b   1.000
_cell.length_c   1.000
_cell.angle_alpha   90.00
_cell.angle_beta   90.00
_cell.angle_gamma   90.00
#
_symmetry.space_group_name_H-M   'P 1'
#
loop_
_entity.id
_entity.type
_entity.pdbx_description
1 polymer ?
#
loop_
_entity_poly.entity_id
_entity_poly.type
_entity_poly.pdbx_seq_one_letter_code
_entity_poly.pdbx_strand_id
1 'polypeptide(L)'
;MRFLLLSPLALLSCLPMSSDTKVFEYNVPPNVYFEEPLNESEFNEYEEIVFVAFVEDNRDSQEDIRLEWSSDLQGTIYGTEHPD
;
A
#
# COMPACT_ATOMS: atom_id res chain seq x y z
N MET A 1 -31.99 60.64 -23.58
CA MET A 1 -31.01 61.12 -22.58
C MET A 1 -30.37 59.89 -21.97
N ARG A 2 -29.09 59.65 -22.27
CA ARG A 2 -28.29 58.48 -21.86
C ARG A 2 -27.59 58.86 -20.56
N PHE A 3 -27.82 58.14 -19.46
CA PHE A 3 -26.96 58.20 -18.29
C PHE A 3 -26.36 56.82 -18.07
N LEU A 4 -25.07 56.71 -18.40
CA LEU A 4 -24.19 55.65 -17.93
C LEU A 4 -23.91 55.96 -16.45
N LEU A 5 -24.35 55.10 -15.53
CA LEU A 5 -23.90 55.13 -14.15
C LEU A 5 -23.06 53.89 -13.88
N LEU A 6 -21.79 54.17 -13.57
CA LEU A 6 -20.74 53.24 -13.17
C LEU A 6 -21.15 52.45 -11.92
N SER A 7 -20.87 51.15 -11.95
CA SER A 7 -20.89 50.22 -10.81
C SER A 7 -19.70 50.48 -9.88
N PRO A 8 -19.92 50.49 -8.55
CA PRO A 8 -18.83 50.24 -7.61
C PRO A 8 -19.30 49.32 -6.47
N LEU A 9 -19.64 48.06 -6.74
CA LEU A 9 -19.70 47.06 -5.65
C LEU A 9 -19.58 45.61 -6.16
N ALA A 10 -18.63 45.37 -7.07
CA ALA A 10 -18.03 44.05 -7.20
C ALA A 10 -16.71 44.10 -6.42
N LEU A 11 -16.67 43.55 -5.20
CA LEU A 11 -15.47 43.07 -4.49
C LEU A 11 -15.83 42.65 -3.05
N LEU A 12 -16.65 41.60 -2.89
CA LEU A 12 -16.68 40.85 -1.63
C LEU A 12 -16.94 39.36 -1.87
N SER A 13 -16.27 38.79 -2.87
CA SER A 13 -16.28 37.34 -3.15
C SER A 13 -14.91 36.70 -2.98
N CYS A 14 -13.94 37.36 -2.35
CA CYS A 14 -12.59 36.85 -2.23
C CYS A 14 -12.20 36.59 -0.78
N LEU A 15 -12.68 35.47 -0.24
CA LEU A 15 -11.89 34.70 0.73
C LEU A 15 -12.10 33.21 0.41
N PRO A 16 -11.37 32.62 -0.55
CA PRO A 16 -10.97 31.25 -0.33
C PRO A 16 -10.10 31.26 0.93
N MET A 17 -10.65 30.70 2.00
CA MET A 17 -9.95 30.32 3.22
C MET A 17 -8.87 29.31 2.82
N SER A 18 -7.74 29.80 2.29
CA SER A 18 -6.59 28.97 1.96
C SER A 18 -5.84 28.69 3.25
N SER A 19 -6.42 27.80 4.08
CA SER A 19 -5.64 27.12 5.11
C SER A 19 -4.62 26.28 4.37
N ASP A 20 -3.36 26.72 4.40
CA ASP A 20 -2.23 25.96 3.89
C ASP A 20 -2.00 24.76 4.82
N THR A 21 -2.71 23.67 4.54
CA THR A 21 -2.62 22.44 5.32
C THR A 21 -1.48 21.61 4.75
N LYS A 22 -0.37 21.58 5.48
CA LYS A 22 0.74 20.68 5.16
C LYS A 22 0.33 19.24 5.47
N VAL A 23 0.06 18.45 4.44
CA VAL A 23 -0.15 17.01 4.57
C VAL A 23 1.21 16.32 4.57
N PHE A 24 1.47 15.53 5.61
CA PHE A 24 2.60 14.62 5.66
C PHE A 24 2.07 13.20 5.48
N GLU A 25 2.51 12.53 4.44
CA GLU A 25 2.27 11.11 4.23
C GLU A 25 3.59 10.36 4.37
N TYR A 26 3.60 9.31 5.18
CA TYR A 26 4.79 8.50 5.45
C TYR A 26 4.67 7.14 4.78
N ASN A 27 5.80 6.54 4.41
CA ASN A 27 5.78 5.15 3.96
C ASN A 27 5.36 4.20 5.11
N VAL A 28 4.70 3.11 4.77
CA VAL A 28 4.18 2.05 5.64
C VAL A 28 4.59 0.74 4.99
N PRO A 29 5.03 -0.25 5.78
CA PRO A 29 5.41 -1.53 5.22
C PRO A 29 4.17 -2.31 4.73
N PRO A 30 4.36 -3.26 3.80
CA PRO A 30 3.31 -4.19 3.41
C PRO A 30 2.94 -5.11 4.59
N ASN A 31 1.71 -5.61 4.58
CA ASN A 31 1.26 -6.62 5.52
C ASN A 31 1.43 -8.01 4.92
N VAL A 32 1.89 -8.98 5.71
CA VAL A 32 2.09 -10.37 5.28
C VAL A 32 1.32 -11.30 6.20
N TYR A 33 0.58 -12.25 5.62
CA TYR A 33 -0.16 -13.27 6.36
C TYR A 33 0.06 -14.64 5.73
N PHE A 34 0.35 -15.63 6.58
CA PHE A 34 0.50 -17.02 6.19
C PHE A 34 -0.87 -17.70 6.23
N GLU A 35 -1.21 -18.38 5.14
CA GLU A 35 -2.40 -19.23 5.07
C GLU A 35 -2.02 -20.68 5.37
N GLU A 36 -0.92 -21.17 4.79
CA GLU A 36 -0.42 -22.53 5.01
C GLU A 36 1.11 -22.57 5.07
N PRO A 37 1.70 -23.49 5.86
CA PRO A 37 1.03 -24.29 6.88
C PRO A 37 0.64 -23.45 8.10
N LEU A 38 -0.36 -23.88 8.86
CA LEU A 38 -0.71 -23.25 10.13
C LEU A 38 0.42 -23.43 11.16
N ASN A 39 0.52 -22.47 12.09
CA ASN A 39 1.46 -22.57 13.21
C ASN A 39 1.30 -23.88 13.97
N GLU A 40 2.43 -24.48 14.36
CA GLU A 40 2.51 -25.73 15.12
C GLU A 40 2.00 -26.97 14.37
N SER A 41 1.83 -26.89 13.05
CA SER A 41 1.54 -28.07 12.22
C SER A 41 2.71 -29.07 12.24
N GLU A 42 2.36 -30.35 12.29
CA GLU A 42 3.31 -31.47 12.24
C GLU A 42 3.19 -32.19 10.90
N PHE A 43 4.33 -32.56 10.32
CA PHE A 43 4.41 -33.25 9.03
C PHE A 43 5.33 -34.46 9.14
N ASN A 44 5.11 -35.46 8.30
CA ASN A 44 5.98 -36.63 8.26
C ASN A 44 7.28 -36.31 7.52
N GLU A 45 8.33 -37.08 7.81
CA GLU A 45 9.56 -37.01 7.01
C GLU A 45 9.25 -37.33 5.53
N TYR A 46 9.89 -36.58 4.62
CA TYR A 46 9.71 -36.68 3.16
C TYR A 46 8.33 -36.25 2.63
N GLU A 47 7.48 -35.67 3.47
CA GLU A 47 6.26 -35.00 3.03
C GLU A 47 6.62 -33.67 2.35
N GLU A 48 6.05 -33.42 1.18
CA GLU A 48 6.15 -32.12 0.49
C GLU A 48 5.20 -31.14 1.16
N ILE A 49 5.73 -29.98 1.57
CA ILE A 49 4.96 -28.94 2.25
C ILE A 49 4.91 -27.72 1.35
N VAL A 50 3.69 -27.32 0.96
CA VAL A 50 3.45 -26.10 0.19
C VAL A 50 3.21 -24.95 1.15
N PHE A 51 3.99 -23.89 1.00
CA PHE A 51 3.82 -22.66 1.76
C PHE A 51 2.96 -21.67 0.97
N VAL A 52 1.94 -21.12 1.61
CA VAL A 52 1.04 -20.13 1.03
C VAL A 52 0.99 -18.93 1.95
N ALA A 53 1.37 -17.77 1.41
CA ALA A 53 1.25 -16.50 2.09
C ALA A 53 0.72 -15.45 1.12
N PHE A 54 0.09 -14.43 1.69
CA PHE A 54 -0.39 -13.28 0.96
C PHE A 54 0.27 -12.02 1.48
N VAL A 55 0.46 -11.08 0.56
CA VAL A 55 1.03 -9.77 0.84
C VAL A 55 0.03 -8.71 0.41
N GLU A 56 -0.28 -7.78 1.29
CA GLU A 56 -1.17 -6.66 1.02
C GLU A 56 -0.44 -5.34 1.25
N ASP A 57 -0.32 -4.56 0.18
CA ASP A 57 0.05 -3.15 0.22
C ASP A 57 -1.01 -2.36 -0.55
N ASN A 58 -1.56 -1.32 0.08
CA ASN A 58 -2.64 -0.52 -0.50
C ASN A 58 -2.15 0.75 -1.20
N ARG A 59 -0.83 0.96 -1.29
CA ARG A 59 -0.24 2.18 -1.88
C ARG A 59 0.79 1.88 -2.94
N ASP A 60 1.59 0.85 -2.75
CA ASP A 60 2.58 0.41 -3.73
C ASP A 60 1.95 -0.57 -4.73
N SER A 61 2.48 -0.57 -5.97
CA SER A 61 2.03 -1.51 -6.98
C SER A 61 2.61 -2.90 -6.70
N GLN A 62 1.96 -3.96 -7.18
CA GLN A 62 2.45 -5.33 -7.01
C GLN A 62 3.85 -5.52 -7.60
N GLU A 63 4.18 -4.83 -8.69
CA GLU A 63 5.49 -4.87 -9.36
C GLU A 63 6.62 -4.28 -8.51
N ASP A 64 6.28 -3.40 -7.56
CA ASP A 64 7.24 -2.78 -6.64
C ASP A 64 7.54 -3.66 -5.41
N ILE A 65 6.70 -4.67 -5.17
CA ILE A 65 6.83 -5.59 -4.04
C ILE A 65 7.77 -6.74 -4.41
N ARG A 66 8.75 -7.00 -3.54
CA ARG A 66 9.66 -8.14 -3.66
C ARG A 66 9.41 -9.12 -2.53
N LEU A 67 9.20 -10.39 -2.87
CA LEU A 67 9.00 -11.47 -1.92
C LEU A 67 10.27 -12.33 -1.82
N GLU A 68 10.67 -12.66 -0.59
CA GLU A 68 11.72 -13.64 -0.31
C GLU A 68 11.23 -14.56 0.80
N TRP A 69 11.37 -15.88 0.58
CA TRP A 69 11.10 -16.88 1.60
C TRP A 69 12.39 -17.24 2.33
N SER A 70 12.34 -17.40 3.65
CA SER A 70 13.48 -17.87 4.42
C SER A 70 13.06 -18.71 5.61
N SER A 71 13.94 -19.61 6.04
CA SER A 71 13.85 -20.35 7.30
C SER A 71 15.13 -20.20 8.11
N ASP A 72 15.01 -20.35 9.42
CA ASP A 72 16.14 -20.43 10.35
C ASP A 72 17.01 -21.68 10.12
N LEU A 73 16.43 -22.75 9.58
CA LEU A 73 17.12 -24.00 9.30
C LEU A 73 17.91 -23.99 7.97
N GLN A 74 17.34 -23.45 6.89
CA GLN A 74 17.93 -23.50 5.54
C GLN A 74 18.34 -22.14 4.98
N GLY A 75 17.99 -21.04 5.63
CA GLY A 75 18.19 -19.69 5.10
C GLY A 75 17.19 -19.38 3.99
N THR A 76 17.61 -18.65 2.96
CA THR A 76 16.75 -18.27 1.83
C THR A 76 16.27 -19.50 1.05
N ILE A 77 14.95 -19.59 0.85
CA ILE A 77 14.27 -20.63 0.10
C ILE A 77 13.94 -20.07 -1.29
N TYR A 78 14.41 -20.77 -2.31
CA TYR A 78 14.13 -20.42 -3.70
C TYR A 78 13.06 -21.38 -4.25
N GLY A 79 11.88 -20.85 -4.58
CA GLY A 79 10.82 -21.59 -5.26
C GLY A 79 10.99 -21.60 -6.78
N THR A 80 10.26 -22.47 -7.49
CA THR A 80 10.27 -22.58 -8.96
C THR A 80 9.28 -21.69 -9.69
N GLU A 81 8.32 -21.05 -9.01
CA GLU A 81 7.35 -20.17 -9.66
C GLU A 81 7.22 -18.84 -8.93
N HIS A 82 7.56 -17.78 -9.68
CA HIS A 82 7.16 -16.40 -9.44
C HIS A 82 5.63 -16.35 -9.27
N PRO A 83 5.08 -15.71 -8.22
CA PRO A 83 3.65 -15.43 -8.18
C PRO A 83 3.37 -14.36 -9.25
N ASP A 84 2.74 -14.78 -10.35
CA ASP A 84 2.10 -13.87 -11.31
C ASP A 84 1.05 -12.98 -10.61
#